data_AF-A0A1V5FKJ0-F1
#
_entry.id   AF-A0A1V5FKJ0-F1
#
_cell.length_a   1.000
_cell.length_b   1.000
_cell.length_c   1.000
_cell.angle_alpha   90.00
_cell.angle_beta   90.00
_cell.angle_gamma   90.00
#
_symmetry.space_group_name_H-M   'P 1'
#
loop_
_entity.id
_entity.type
_entity.pdbx_description
1 polymer ?
#
loop_
_entity_poly.entity_id
_entity_poly.type
_entity_poly.pdbx_seq_one_letter_code
_entity_poly.pdbx_strand_id
1 'polypeptide(L)'
;MQHKAERAEDMVNTLRRGLDCLPFSEPLRRWVVKAHLDAGDLRAAIEEMQNLALTIAPTIPDKRPGAPSQINPDWIQIHFRLAEYYEALDEPERALDQYSIALKKDPTGPFAKEIQAQIERLKAKIVAENAP
;
A
#
# COMPACT_ATOMS: atom_id res chain seq x y z
N MET A 1 -16.65 21.33 -3.17
CA MET A 1 -16.22 20.13 -2.44
C MET A 1 -17.19 18.97 -2.67
N GLN A 2 -18.49 19.11 -2.41
CA GLN A 2 -19.51 18.04 -2.58
C GLN A 2 -19.53 17.38 -3.96
N HIS A 3 -19.61 18.15 -5.07
CA HIS A 3 -19.60 17.57 -6.42
C HIS A 3 -18.34 16.79 -6.81
N LYS A 4 -17.21 16.99 -6.12
CA LYS A 4 -15.98 16.25 -6.40
C LYS A 4 -16.02 14.86 -5.75
N ALA A 5 -16.56 14.77 -4.53
CA ALA A 5 -16.76 13.51 -3.83
C ALA A 5 -17.82 12.63 -4.51
N GLU A 6 -18.96 13.20 -4.90
CA GLU A 6 -20.00 12.49 -5.66
C GLU A 6 -19.46 11.87 -6.96
N ARG A 7 -18.67 12.63 -7.72
CA ARG A 7 -18.02 12.12 -8.93
C ARG A 7 -17.00 11.02 -8.65
N ALA A 8 -16.33 11.08 -7.51
CA ALA A 8 -15.37 10.05 -7.12
C ALA A 8 -16.09 8.76 -6.72
N GLU A 9 -17.21 8.84 -6.01
CA GLU A 9 -18.05 7.68 -5.68
C GLU A 9 -18.65 7.02 -6.93
N ASP A 10 -19.16 7.81 -7.88
CA ASP A 10 -19.67 7.29 -9.16
C ASP A 10 -18.57 6.57 -9.96
N MET A 11 -17.35 7.11 -9.93
CA MET A 11 -16.18 6.48 -10.53
C MET A 11 -15.86 5.15 -9.85
N VAL A 12 -15.83 5.10 -8.50
CA VAL A 12 -15.62 3.85 -7.75
C VAL A 12 -16.65 2.80 -8.15
N ASN A 13 -17.94 3.17 -8.21
CA ASN A 13 -19.02 2.26 -8.58
C ASN A 13 -18.85 1.71 -10.01
N THR A 14 -18.45 2.56 -10.95
CA THR A 14 -18.22 2.19 -12.35
C THR A 14 -17.04 1.21 -12.45
N LEU A 15 -15.94 1.48 -11.75
CA LEU A 15 -14.76 0.63 -11.75
C LEU A 15 -14.99 -0.71 -11.05
N ARG A 16 -15.77 -0.73 -9.95
CA ARG A 16 -16.16 -1.96 -9.25
C ARG A 16 -16.93 -2.92 -10.16
N ARG A 17 -17.86 -2.42 -10.97
CA ARG A 17 -18.54 -3.23 -11.99
C ARG A 17 -17.56 -3.82 -13.02
N GLY A 18 -16.51 -3.08 -13.35
CA GLY A 18 -15.42 -3.60 -14.18
C GLY A 18 -14.64 -4.73 -13.51
N LEU A 19 -14.36 -4.58 -12.20
CA LEU A 19 -13.70 -5.62 -11.39
C LEU A 19 -14.55 -6.87 -11.20
N ASP A 20 -15.89 -6.77 -11.21
CA ASP A 20 -16.77 -7.95 -11.18
C ASP A 20 -16.53 -8.87 -12.39
N CYS A 21 -16.20 -8.28 -13.55
CA CYS A 21 -15.82 -9.04 -14.75
C CYS A 21 -14.33 -9.39 -14.80
N LEU A 22 -13.47 -8.56 -14.21
CA LEU A 22 -12.00 -8.69 -14.26
C LEU A 22 -11.38 -8.54 -12.86
N PRO A 23 -11.56 -9.54 -11.97
CA PRO A 23 -11.22 -9.40 -10.54
C PRO A 23 -9.71 -9.29 -10.26
N PHE A 24 -8.85 -9.61 -11.22
CA PHE A 24 -7.39 -9.49 -11.08
C PHE A 24 -6.80 -8.41 -11.99
N SER A 25 -7.63 -7.48 -12.50
CA SER A 25 -7.14 -6.38 -13.34
C SER A 25 -6.40 -5.34 -12.50
N GLU A 26 -5.08 -5.45 -12.50
CA GLU A 26 -4.14 -4.53 -11.86
C GLU A 26 -4.39 -3.05 -12.25
N PRO A 27 -4.60 -2.69 -13.53
CA PRO A 27 -4.92 -1.31 -13.89
C PRO A 27 -6.24 -0.83 -13.27
N LEU A 28 -7.30 -1.63 -13.31
CA LEU A 28 -8.59 -1.25 -12.73
C LEU A 28 -8.48 -1.04 -11.22
N ARG A 29 -7.75 -1.92 -10.52
CA ARG A 29 -7.50 -1.75 -9.08
C ARG A 29 -6.75 -0.45 -8.77
N ARG A 30 -5.72 -0.07 -9.57
CA ARG A 30 -5.06 1.25 -9.41
C ARG A 30 -6.04 2.41 -9.57
N TRP A 31 -6.94 2.33 -10.55
CA TRP A 31 -7.97 3.36 -10.74
C TRP A 31 -8.95 3.42 -9.55
N VAL A 32 -9.31 2.29 -8.95
CA VAL A 32 -10.16 2.25 -7.75
C VAL A 32 -9.45 2.87 -6.54
N VAL A 33 -8.18 2.54 -6.31
CA VAL A 33 -7.36 3.18 -5.26
C VAL A 33 -7.37 4.70 -5.44
N LYS A 34 -7.05 5.18 -6.65
CA LYS A 34 -7.05 6.62 -6.95
C LYS A 34 -8.41 7.25 -6.70
N ALA A 35 -9.50 6.60 -7.10
CA ALA A 35 -10.85 7.11 -6.91
C ALA A 35 -11.22 7.21 -5.42
N HIS A 36 -10.85 6.23 -4.59
CA HIS A 36 -11.03 6.30 -3.15
C HIS A 36 -10.21 7.44 -2.51
N LEU A 37 -8.97 7.65 -2.95
CA LEU A 37 -8.15 8.78 -2.50
C LEU A 37 -8.76 10.13 -2.91
N ASP A 38 -9.27 10.24 -4.14
CA ASP A 38 -9.96 11.45 -4.63
C ASP A 38 -11.27 11.72 -3.86
N ALA A 39 -11.93 10.68 -3.37
CA ALA A 39 -13.09 10.75 -2.48
C ALA A 39 -12.74 11.09 -1.02
N GLY A 40 -11.45 10.97 -0.64
CA GLY A 40 -11.00 11.11 0.74
C GLY A 40 -11.25 9.87 1.62
N ASP A 41 -11.68 8.76 1.02
CA ASP A 41 -11.88 7.49 1.73
C ASP A 41 -10.57 6.70 1.82
N LEU A 42 -9.73 7.11 2.76
CA LEU A 42 -8.44 6.45 3.01
C LEU A 42 -8.61 4.97 3.39
N ARG A 43 -9.69 4.61 4.09
CA ARG A 43 -9.90 3.24 4.55
C ARG A 43 -10.16 2.30 3.39
N ALA A 44 -11.05 2.69 2.48
CA ALA A 44 -11.30 1.91 1.27
C ALA A 44 -10.10 1.92 0.32
N ALA A 45 -9.32 3.01 0.26
CA ALA A 45 -8.08 3.06 -0.50
C ALA A 45 -7.05 2.05 0.02
N ILE A 46 -6.90 1.91 1.34
CA ILE A 46 -6.02 0.91 1.98
C ILE A 46 -6.46 -0.51 1.64
N GLU A 47 -7.75 -0.82 1.78
CA GLU A 47 -8.29 -2.14 1.47
C GLU A 47 -8.00 -2.51 0.00
N GLU A 48 -8.24 -1.57 -0.91
CA GLU A 48 -7.99 -1.82 -2.33
C GLU A 48 -6.48 -1.90 -2.64
N MET A 49 -5.63 -1.14 -1.95
CA MET A 49 -4.18 -1.29 -2.07
C MET A 49 -3.71 -2.67 -1.59
N GLN A 50 -4.32 -3.25 -0.56
CA GLN A 50 -4.01 -4.62 -0.15
C GLN A 50 -4.41 -5.64 -1.23
N ASN A 51 -5.57 -5.45 -1.87
CA ASN A 51 -5.99 -6.28 -3.01
C ASN A 51 -5.06 -6.12 -4.22
N LEU A 52 -4.58 -4.90 -4.48
CA LEU A 52 -3.59 -4.63 -5.52
C LEU A 52 -2.26 -5.33 -5.19
N ALA A 53 -1.79 -5.27 -3.94
CA ALA A 53 -0.59 -5.96 -3.48
C ALA A 53 -0.68 -7.47 -3.72
N LEU A 54 -1.85 -8.09 -3.50
CA LEU A 54 -2.09 -9.51 -3.79
C LEU A 54 -2.06 -9.81 -5.29
N THR A 55 -2.52 -8.87 -6.12
CA THR A 55 -2.54 -9.02 -7.59
C THR A 55 -1.14 -8.96 -8.19
N ILE A 56 -0.28 -8.08 -7.65
CA ILE A 56 1.10 -7.88 -8.15
C ILE A 56 2.15 -8.59 -7.30
N ALA A 57 1.72 -9.35 -6.28
CA ALA A 57 2.60 -10.13 -5.44
C ALA A 57 3.47 -11.02 -6.32
N PRO A 58 4.79 -11.11 -6.07
CA PRO A 58 5.63 -12.03 -6.83
C PRO A 58 5.12 -13.45 -6.60
N THR A 59 4.41 -14.01 -7.59
CA THR A 59 3.95 -15.39 -7.58
C THR A 59 5.17 -16.27 -7.78
N ILE A 60 5.77 -16.66 -6.65
CA ILE A 60 6.90 -17.60 -6.53
C ILE A 60 8.25 -16.97 -6.93
N PRO A 61 9.26 -16.89 -6.04
CA PRO A 61 10.62 -16.59 -6.47
C PRO A 61 11.08 -17.73 -7.37
N ASP A 62 11.54 -17.40 -8.58
CA ASP A 62 12.30 -18.32 -9.41
C ASP A 62 13.52 -18.80 -8.59
N LYS A 63 13.43 -20.00 -8.02
CA LYS A 63 14.43 -20.57 -7.09
C LYS A 63 15.71 -21.03 -7.82
N ARG A 64 15.90 -20.68 -9.09
CA ARG A 64 17.13 -20.97 -9.82
C ARG A 64 18.30 -20.23 -9.15
N PRO A 65 19.38 -20.94 -8.76
CA PRO A 65 20.56 -20.31 -8.19
C PRO A 65 21.14 -19.29 -9.18
N GLY A 66 21.35 -18.05 -8.73
CA GLY A 66 21.94 -16.99 -9.56
C GLY A 66 20.95 -16.15 -10.39
N ALA A 67 19.64 -16.44 -10.34
CA ALA A 67 18.66 -15.51 -10.88
C ALA A 67 18.61 -14.24 -10.01
N PRO A 68 18.63 -13.02 -10.59
CA PRO A 68 18.33 -11.83 -9.81
C PRO A 68 16.94 -12.03 -9.23
N SER A 69 16.81 -11.90 -7.91
CA SER A 69 15.51 -11.81 -7.25
C SER A 69 14.80 -10.58 -7.80
N GLN A 70 14.03 -10.76 -8.87
CA GLN A 70 13.23 -9.71 -9.49
C GLN A 70 12.05 -9.43 -8.57
N ILE A 71 12.32 -8.68 -7.50
CA ILE A 71 11.27 -8.14 -6.66
C ILE A 71 10.62 -7.04 -7.46
N ASN A 72 9.31 -7.14 -7.66
CA ASN A 72 8.55 -6.11 -8.34
C ASN A 72 8.68 -4.79 -7.56
N PRO A 73 9.30 -3.74 -8.13
CA PRO A 73 9.43 -2.44 -7.47
C PRO A 73 8.09 -1.85 -7.03
N ASP A 74 7.03 -2.13 -7.80
CA ASP A 74 5.69 -1.65 -7.50
C ASP A 74 5.14 -2.31 -6.22
N TRP A 75 5.50 -3.57 -5.95
CA TRP A 75 5.08 -4.27 -4.72
C TRP A 75 5.71 -3.63 -3.47
N ILE A 76 6.99 -3.26 -3.55
CA ILE A 76 7.69 -2.53 -2.48
C ILE A 76 7.04 -1.16 -2.30
N GLN A 77 6.75 -0.46 -3.39
CA GLN A 77 6.10 0.85 -3.36
C GLN A 77 4.69 0.78 -2.73
N ILE A 78 3.90 -0.27 -2.98
CA ILE A 78 2.60 -0.42 -2.35
C ILE A 78 2.72 -0.56 -0.83
N HIS A 79 3.65 -1.39 -0.34
CA HIS A 79 3.86 -1.51 1.11
C HIS A 79 4.36 -0.21 1.74
N PHE A 80 5.19 0.56 1.02
CA PHE A 80 5.57 1.91 1.45
C PHE A 80 4.36 2.86 1.57
N ARG A 81 3.50 2.90 0.54
CA ARG A 81 2.29 3.76 0.51
C ARG A 81 1.26 3.34 1.55
N LEU A 82 1.05 2.04 1.75
CA LEU A 82 0.18 1.51 2.78
C LEU A 82 0.62 1.99 4.17
N ALA A 83 1.93 2.02 4.43
CA ALA A 83 2.45 2.53 5.70
C ALA A 83 2.12 4.01 5.90
N GLU A 84 2.33 4.86 4.88
CA GLU A 84 1.95 6.29 4.93
C GLU A 84 0.45 6.48 5.21
N TYR A 85 -0.40 5.64 4.63
CA TYR A 85 -1.85 5.72 4.86
C TYR A 85 -2.25 5.26 6.26
N TYR A 86 -1.58 4.24 6.81
CA TYR A 86 -1.78 3.87 8.21
C TYR A 86 -1.30 4.95 9.18
N GLU A 87 -0.19 5.64 8.89
CA GLU A 87 0.22 6.82 9.67
C GLU A 87 -0.85 7.93 9.61
N ALA A 88 -1.43 8.18 8.44
CA ALA A 88 -2.49 9.17 8.27
C ALA A 88 -3.79 8.82 9.04
N LEU A 89 -3.99 7.53 9.34
CA LEU A 89 -5.09 7.04 10.18
C LEU A 89 -4.73 6.92 11.66
N ASP A 90 -3.54 7.37 12.07
CA ASP A 90 -3.02 7.24 13.43
C ASP A 90 -2.93 5.78 13.91
N GLU A 91 -2.61 4.86 12.98
CA GLU A 91 -2.40 3.43 13.24
C GLU A 91 -0.89 3.09 13.14
N PRO A 92 -0.04 3.56 14.07
CA PRO A 92 1.43 3.49 13.93
C PRO A 92 1.98 2.05 13.92
N GLU A 93 1.32 1.12 14.60
CA GLU A 93 1.69 -0.30 14.61
C GLU A 93 1.55 -0.93 13.22
N ARG A 94 0.42 -0.67 12.55
CA ARG A 94 0.17 -1.18 11.20
C ARG A 94 1.07 -0.51 10.17
N ALA A 95 1.37 0.77 10.35
CA ALA A 95 2.36 1.47 9.53
C ALA A 95 3.75 0.82 9.66
N LEU A 96 4.18 0.54 10.89
CA LEU A 96 5.45 -0.11 11.19
C LEU A 96 5.57 -1.48 10.51
N ASP A 97 4.50 -2.28 10.53
CA ASP A 97 4.46 -3.58 9.85
C ASP A 97 4.68 -3.46 8.35
N GLN A 98 3.99 -2.52 7.69
CA GLN A 98 4.09 -2.33 6.24
C GLN A 98 5.47 -1.83 5.82
N TYR A 99 6.03 -0.88 6.55
CA TYR A 99 7.40 -0.42 6.35
C TYR A 99 8.42 -1.54 6.53
N SER A 100 8.24 -2.37 7.56
CA SER A 100 9.12 -3.52 7.82
C SER A 100 9.08 -4.54 6.68
N ILE A 101 7.91 -4.78 6.09
CA ILE A 101 7.75 -5.63 4.91
C ILE A 101 8.54 -5.07 3.72
N ALA A 102 8.37 -3.77 3.42
CA ALA A 102 9.05 -3.11 2.31
C ALA A 102 10.59 -3.17 2.46
N LEU A 103 11.11 -2.82 3.65
CA LEU A 103 12.55 -2.83 3.93
C LEU A 103 13.14 -4.24 3.90
N LYS A 104 12.43 -5.23 4.41
CA LYS A 104 12.89 -6.63 4.41
C LYS A 104 13.05 -7.17 2.99
N LYS A 105 12.21 -6.71 2.05
CA LYS A 105 12.30 -7.14 0.65
C LYS A 105 13.38 -6.40 -0.10
N ASP A 106 13.51 -5.09 0.08
CA ASP A 106 14.53 -4.31 -0.59
C ASP A 106 15.32 -3.45 0.41
N PRO A 107 16.28 -4.06 1.13
CA PRO A 107 17.03 -3.38 2.19
C PRO A 107 18.01 -2.32 1.66
N THR A 108 18.30 -2.33 0.36
CA THR A 108 19.21 -1.39 -0.31
C THR A 108 18.52 -0.55 -1.37
N GLY A 109 17.18 -0.60 -1.40
CA GLY A 109 16.35 0.07 -2.38
C GLY A 109 16.34 1.59 -2.28
N PRO A 110 15.74 2.27 -3.27
CA PRO A 110 15.62 3.72 -3.25
C PRO A 110 14.88 4.24 -2.02
N PHE A 111 13.90 3.48 -1.50
CA PHE A 111 13.12 3.83 -0.32
C PHE A 111 13.76 3.37 1.00
N ALA A 112 14.82 2.56 0.98
CA ALA A 112 15.30 1.86 2.18
C ALA A 112 15.70 2.81 3.32
N LYS A 113 16.44 3.89 3.00
CA LYS A 113 16.87 4.89 3.99
C LYS A 113 15.68 5.64 4.59
N GLU A 114 14.70 5.98 3.75
CA GLU A 114 13.49 6.67 4.18
C GLU A 114 12.62 5.77 5.07
N ILE A 115 12.41 4.53 4.64
CA ILE A 115 11.69 3.51 5.43
C ILE A 115 12.36 3.32 6.79
N GLN A 116 13.69 3.21 6.83
CA GLN A 116 14.41 3.05 8.08
C GLN A 116 14.21 4.24 9.03
N ALA A 117 14.23 5.47 8.50
CA ALA A 117 13.95 6.65 9.32
C ALA A 117 12.52 6.65 9.88
N GLN A 118 11.52 6.26 9.08
CA GLN A 118 10.13 6.18 9.54
C GLN A 118 9.93 5.07 10.57
N ILE A 119 10.56 3.91 10.38
CA ILE A 119 10.52 2.80 11.35
C ILE A 119 11.02 3.26 12.72
N GLU A 120 12.17 3.94 12.78
CA GLU A 120 12.72 4.40 14.06
C GLU A 120 11.84 5.48 14.71
N ARG A 121 11.28 6.40 13.91
CA ARG A 121 10.30 7.39 14.39
C ARG A 121 9.05 6.72 14.97
N LEU A 122 8.48 5.73 14.28
CA LEU A 122 7.28 5.03 14.71
C LEU A 122 7.52 4.20 15.96
N LYS A 123 8.66 3.50 16.05
CA LYS A 123 9.06 2.79 17.29
C LYS A 123 9.12 3.74 18.47
N ALA A 124 9.75 4.91 18.30
CA ALA A 124 9.83 5.91 19.37
C ALA A 124 8.44 6.42 19.78
N LYS A 125 7.53 6.67 18.82
CA LYS A 125 6.15 7.07 19.07
C LYS A 125 5.39 6.00 19.87
N ILE A 126 5.43 4.75 19.41
CA ILE A 126 4.75 3.61 20.07
C ILE A 126 5.28 3.41 21.49
N VAL A 127 6.60 3.52 21.70
CA VAL A 127 7.18 3.40 23.05
C VAL A 127 6.73 4.54 23.95
N ALA A 128 6.64 5.78 23.44
CA ALA A 128 6.17 6.92 24.20
C ALA A 128 4.68 6.82 24.57
N GLU A 129 3.85 6.29 23.66
CA GLU A 129 2.40 6.08 23.89
C GLU A 129 2.12 4.95 24.89
N ASN A 130 3.01 3.96 24.97
CA ASN A 130 2.90 2.82 25.89
C ASN A 130 3.67 2.99 27.20
N ALA A 131 4.24 4.18 27.46
CA ALA A 131 4.91 4.48 28.72
C ALA A 131 3.87 4.65 29.85
N PRO A 132 4.09 4.04 31.04
CA PRO A 132 3.14 4.05 32.16
C PRO A 132 3.01 5.41 32.85
#